data_AF-A0A9P7DB14-F1
#
_entry.id   AF-A0A9P7DB14-F1
#
_cell.length_a   1.000
_cell.length_b   1.000
_cell.length_c   1.000
_cell.angle_alpha   90.00
_cell.angle_beta   90.00
_cell.angle_gamma   90.00
#
_symmetry.space_group_name_H-M   'P 1'
#
loop_
_entity.id
_entity.type
_entity.pdbx_description
1 polymer ?
#
loop_
_entity_poly.entity_id
_entity_poly.type
_entity_poly.pdbx_seq_one_letter_code
_entity_poly.pdbx_strand_id
1 'polypeptide(L)'
;MDDEIKPKSALSFLVDELWIYVLGFLSCTDILRCTSVCKALRQTYMSSSELQYIVELGGQCLLPTSNTDDHTPIYKRLQRLRDKAHAWLKFDAYAFQTVIPSISFSGIQKYITGEHFYMWNYHDNLVAISPIPSNLLSQRTIEHHWSPRTLCPFPGAERRIVLMDPAQNLFAIAYTFHGMTYIYLATLDDGCVHPHAAGPALVLDTPVYEWETKFQCYGRHIALWREFYTHEVGVLWPSDCVWQLQIWDWQHSTTLSSVLNIQTTLFTPTSFCFLGNDRLLVVADNLKLYSIKDMSETPRLLACFLLPFSLVDTEHYHPTMHGSQLRTQAQSMYTSDPEHRLLCLTSWIDKRTICLISTKIFFDIDEVTAITPIPWNHWGPGHIRVVEQKAAHVSITHVSGNRVLLADKMMSERHEYYKLRMMDFSPLAVTNRRGLGRVVKERSTVTVAVQRGPNSEWDDESKYYYSTVETALPYVEVLVSDRKISGLLHDVWMDGDRIYLLDRVVGGTFKPKLEVINIY
;
A
#
# COMPACT_ATOMS: atom_id res chain seq x y z
N MET A 1 -57.07 20.91 -30.46
CA MET A 1 -56.15 21.98 -30.04
C MET A 1 -55.49 21.44 -28.79
N ASP A 2 -54.41 20.68 -28.97
CA ASP A 2 -53.58 20.20 -27.87
C ASP A 2 -52.48 21.24 -27.68
N ASP A 3 -52.59 22.03 -26.61
CA ASP A 3 -51.50 22.90 -26.17
C ASP A 3 -50.38 22.02 -25.65
N GLU A 4 -49.35 21.87 -26.48
CA GLU A 4 -48.10 21.21 -26.15
C GLU A 4 -47.45 21.97 -24.97
N ILE A 5 -47.69 21.48 -23.74
CA ILE A 5 -47.02 21.95 -22.53
C ILE A 5 -45.54 21.62 -22.69
N LYS A 6 -44.77 22.54 -23.28
CA LYS A 6 -43.32 22.48 -23.23
C LYS A 6 -42.92 22.57 -21.76
N PRO A 7 -42.30 21.53 -21.19
CA PRO A 7 -41.84 21.61 -19.82
C PRO A 7 -40.82 22.74 -19.75
N LYS A 8 -41.24 23.90 -19.23
CA LYS A 8 -40.30 24.94 -18.80
C LYS A 8 -39.39 24.26 -17.82
N SER A 9 -38.09 24.21 -18.13
CA SER A 9 -37.10 23.57 -17.26
C SER A 9 -37.06 24.36 -15.96
N ALA A 10 -37.86 23.92 -14.98
CA ALA A 10 -38.01 24.55 -13.66
C ALA A 10 -36.66 24.71 -12.94
N LEU A 11 -35.67 23.90 -13.34
CA LEU A 11 -34.30 23.95 -12.89
C LEU A 11 -33.57 25.26 -13.25
N SER A 12 -33.93 25.95 -14.33
CA SER A 12 -33.27 27.21 -14.74
C SER A 12 -33.49 28.39 -13.79
N PHE A 13 -34.39 28.26 -12.81
CA PHE A 13 -34.69 29.29 -11.80
C PHE A 13 -33.93 29.11 -10.48
N LEU A 14 -33.14 28.05 -10.33
CA LEU A 14 -32.31 27.85 -9.14
C LEU A 14 -31.13 28.83 -9.14
N VAL A 15 -30.85 29.41 -7.96
CA VAL A 15 -29.68 30.27 -7.74
C VAL A 15 -28.40 29.42 -7.80
N ASP A 16 -27.29 30.00 -8.25
CA ASP A 16 -26.01 29.29 -8.48
C ASP A 16 -25.53 28.49 -7.25
N GLU A 17 -25.76 29.00 -6.03
CA GLU A 17 -25.38 28.32 -4.79
C GLU A 17 -26.13 26.99 -4.60
N LEU A 18 -27.41 26.94 -4.99
CA LEU A 18 -28.20 25.71 -4.93
C LEU A 18 -27.72 24.70 -5.97
N TRP A 19 -27.29 25.16 -7.14
CA TRP A 19 -26.67 24.29 -8.13
C TRP A 19 -25.36 23.70 -7.62
N ILE A 20 -24.49 24.53 -7.04
CA ILE A 20 -23.22 24.06 -6.44
C ILE A 20 -23.49 23.02 -5.37
N TYR A 21 -24.43 23.31 -4.46
CA TYR A 21 -24.81 22.37 -3.40
C TYR A 21 -25.32 21.04 -3.95
N VAL A 22 -26.27 21.06 -4.91
CA VAL A 22 -26.81 19.84 -5.52
C VAL A 22 -25.73 19.05 -6.27
N LEU A 23 -24.90 19.72 -7.05
CA LEU A 23 -23.81 19.08 -7.80
C LEU A 23 -22.71 18.55 -6.86
N GLY A 24 -22.53 19.13 -5.67
CA GLY A 24 -21.58 18.68 -4.67
C GLY A 24 -21.86 17.28 -4.09
N PHE A 25 -23.09 16.77 -4.23
CA PHE A 25 -23.46 15.40 -3.85
C PHE A 25 -23.17 14.36 -4.94
N LEU A 26 -22.78 14.79 -6.14
CA LEU A 26 -22.53 13.90 -7.26
C LEU A 26 -21.08 13.42 -7.29
N SER A 27 -20.84 12.26 -7.93
CA SER A 27 -19.49 11.80 -8.24
C SER A 27 -18.79 12.79 -9.19
N CYS A 28 -17.45 12.81 -9.19
CA CYS A 28 -16.69 13.64 -10.14
C CYS A 28 -17.09 13.37 -11.61
N THR A 29 -17.43 12.12 -11.94
CA THR A 29 -17.86 11.72 -13.29
C THR A 29 -19.23 12.30 -13.62
N ASP A 30 -20.16 12.29 -12.67
CA ASP A 30 -21.51 12.80 -12.90
C ASP A 30 -21.55 14.33 -12.92
N ILE A 31 -20.71 15.02 -12.12
CA ILE A 31 -20.49 16.46 -12.25
C ILE A 31 -20.04 16.79 -13.68
N LEU A 32 -19.03 16.10 -14.20
CA LEU A 32 -18.52 16.32 -15.55
C LEU A 32 -19.59 16.02 -16.63
N ARG A 33 -20.40 14.97 -16.46
CA ARG A 33 -21.54 14.69 -17.35
C ARG A 33 -22.55 15.83 -17.32
N CYS A 34 -22.93 16.34 -16.15
CA CYS A 34 -23.81 17.49 -16.00
C CYS A 34 -23.27 18.73 -16.74
N THR A 35 -21.95 18.97 -16.71
CA THR A 35 -21.36 20.10 -17.46
C THR A 35 -21.50 19.96 -18.99
N SER A 36 -21.70 18.75 -19.50
CA SER A 36 -21.93 18.49 -20.92
C SER A 36 -23.38 18.71 -21.37
N VAL A 37 -24.32 18.81 -20.43
CA VAL A 37 -25.76 18.95 -20.73
C VAL A 37 -26.11 20.35 -21.22
N CYS A 38 -25.62 21.40 -20.55
CA CYS A 38 -25.92 22.78 -20.95
C CYS A 38 -24.83 23.79 -20.54
N LYS A 39 -24.83 24.97 -21.19
CA LYS A 39 -23.87 26.05 -20.92
C LYS A 39 -23.96 26.61 -19.51
N ALA A 40 -25.14 26.65 -18.91
CA ALA A 40 -25.34 27.16 -17.55
C ALA A 40 -24.61 26.28 -16.53
N LEU A 41 -24.84 24.96 -16.54
CA LEU A 41 -24.15 24.01 -15.66
C LEU A 41 -22.63 24.02 -15.87
N ARG A 42 -22.18 24.12 -17.13
CA ARG A 42 -20.76 24.30 -17.44
C ARG A 42 -20.21 25.57 -16.81
N GLN A 43 -20.93 26.69 -16.89
CA GLN A 43 -20.50 27.95 -16.31
C GLN A 43 -20.45 27.86 -14.77
N THR A 44 -21.46 27.27 -14.12
CA THR A 44 -21.48 27.03 -12.67
C THR A 44 -20.28 26.21 -12.22
N TYR A 45 -19.91 25.15 -12.94
CA TYR A 45 -18.70 24.39 -12.68
C TYR A 45 -17.43 25.25 -12.82
N MET A 46 -17.32 26.05 -13.90
CA MET A 46 -16.14 26.87 -14.16
C MET A 46 -15.98 28.03 -13.15
N SER A 47 -17.07 28.53 -12.56
CA SER A 47 -17.04 29.58 -11.54
C SER A 47 -16.89 29.04 -10.11
N SER A 48 -17.22 27.77 -9.85
CA SER A 48 -17.14 27.18 -8.51
C SER A 48 -15.80 26.47 -8.25
N SER A 49 -15.02 26.98 -7.29
CA SER A 49 -13.82 26.29 -6.82
C SER A 49 -14.14 24.98 -6.09
N GLU A 50 -15.33 24.85 -5.53
CA GLU A 50 -15.78 23.65 -4.82
C GLU A 50 -16.02 22.49 -5.76
N LEU A 51 -16.78 22.70 -6.83
CA LEU A 51 -17.01 21.66 -7.84
C LEU A 51 -15.70 21.28 -8.55
N GLN A 52 -14.83 22.25 -8.84
CA GLN A 52 -13.50 21.98 -9.39
C GLN A 52 -12.64 21.17 -8.41
N TYR A 53 -12.70 21.46 -7.11
CA TYR A 53 -11.98 20.71 -6.09
C TYR A 53 -12.44 19.26 -5.99
N ILE A 54 -13.75 19.01 -5.97
CA ILE A 54 -14.32 17.66 -5.97
C ILE A 54 -13.89 16.89 -7.23
N VAL A 55 -14.00 17.52 -8.41
CA VAL A 55 -13.62 16.89 -9.68
C VAL A 55 -12.11 16.59 -9.74
N GLU A 56 -11.26 17.49 -9.27
CA GLU A 56 -9.81 17.28 -9.27
C GLU A 56 -9.34 16.26 -8.23
N LEU A 57 -9.97 16.20 -7.06
CA LEU A 57 -9.76 15.13 -6.08
C LEU A 57 -10.12 13.78 -6.69
N GLY A 58 -11.33 13.65 -7.26
CA GLY A 58 -11.78 12.41 -7.88
C GLY A 58 -10.92 12.01 -9.09
N GLY A 59 -10.49 12.97 -9.91
CA GLY A 59 -9.58 12.72 -11.02
C GLY A 59 -8.20 12.23 -10.58
N GLN A 60 -7.75 12.62 -9.38
CA GLN A 60 -6.51 12.15 -8.78
C GLN A 60 -6.71 10.94 -7.85
N CYS A 61 -7.94 10.43 -7.74
CA CYS A 61 -8.31 9.33 -6.84
C CYS A 61 -7.96 9.62 -5.38
N LEU A 62 -8.28 10.83 -4.94
CA LEU A 62 -8.06 11.32 -3.59
C LEU A 62 -9.41 11.61 -2.90
N LEU A 63 -9.45 11.41 -1.59
CA LEU A 63 -10.57 11.77 -0.73
C LEU A 63 -10.21 12.97 0.15
N PRO A 64 -11.14 13.90 0.41
CA PRO A 64 -10.91 14.97 1.38
C PRO A 64 -10.76 14.38 2.79
N THR A 65 -9.87 14.95 3.58
CA THR A 65 -9.70 14.54 4.99
C THR A 65 -10.72 15.26 5.86
N SER A 66 -11.53 14.50 6.61
CA SER A 66 -12.70 14.99 7.36
C SER A 66 -12.37 15.96 8.50
N ASN A 67 -11.09 16.08 8.88
CA ASN A 67 -10.66 16.70 10.13
C ASN A 67 -9.72 17.90 9.92
N THR A 68 -9.69 18.46 8.71
CA THR A 68 -9.00 19.72 8.46
C THR A 68 -9.80 20.88 9.04
N ASP A 69 -9.68 21.09 10.36
CA ASP A 69 -9.99 22.35 11.07
C ASP A 69 -9.26 23.57 10.48
N ASP A 70 -8.41 23.31 9.49
CA ASP A 70 -7.78 24.31 8.66
C ASP A 70 -8.87 25.09 7.90
N HIS A 71 -9.23 26.27 8.43
CA HIS A 71 -10.08 27.29 7.79
C HIS A 71 -9.56 27.77 6.42
N THR A 72 -8.61 27.05 5.81
CA THR A 72 -8.12 27.26 4.45
C THR A 72 -9.28 27.21 3.46
N PRO A 73 -9.60 28.32 2.78
CA PRO A 73 -10.66 28.38 1.79
C PRO A 73 -10.46 27.36 0.66
N ILE A 74 -11.57 26.84 0.12
CA ILE A 74 -11.57 25.80 -0.92
C ILE A 74 -10.69 26.17 -2.13
N TYR A 75 -10.71 27.41 -2.59
CA TYR A 75 -9.89 27.85 -3.73
C TYR A 75 -8.37 27.69 -3.47
N LYS A 76 -7.92 27.87 -2.21
CA LYS A 76 -6.52 27.62 -1.82
C LYS A 76 -6.22 26.12 -1.76
N ARG A 77 -7.16 25.31 -1.27
CA ARG A 77 -7.03 23.83 -1.26
C ARG A 77 -6.91 23.29 -2.69
N LEU A 78 -7.74 23.79 -3.60
CA LEU A 78 -7.68 23.51 -5.04
C LEU A 78 -6.33 23.92 -5.64
N GLN A 79 -5.85 25.13 -5.35
CA GLN A 79 -4.55 25.58 -5.85
C GLN A 79 -3.41 24.66 -5.38
N ARG A 80 -3.36 24.32 -4.09
CA ARG A 80 -2.36 23.38 -3.55
C ARG A 80 -2.43 22.01 -4.21
N LEU A 81 -3.64 21.50 -4.46
CA LEU A 81 -3.85 20.23 -5.16
C LEU A 81 -3.28 20.27 -6.59
N ARG A 82 -3.51 21.37 -7.32
CA ARG A 82 -2.96 21.59 -8.67
C ARG A 82 -1.45 21.72 -8.66
N ASP A 83 -0.92 22.50 -7.72
CA ASP A 83 0.52 22.73 -7.61
C ASP A 83 1.26 21.42 -7.31
N LYS A 84 0.74 20.61 -6.38
CA LYS A 84 1.26 19.28 -6.09
C LYS A 84 1.22 18.38 -7.32
N ALA A 85 0.07 18.27 -7.99
CA ALA A 85 -0.04 17.45 -9.19
C ALA A 85 0.97 17.89 -10.27
N HIS A 86 1.21 19.19 -10.39
CA HIS A 86 2.20 19.73 -11.31
C HIS A 86 3.64 19.43 -10.89
N ALA A 87 3.93 19.51 -9.58
CA ALA A 87 5.23 19.23 -9.01
C ALA A 87 5.65 17.76 -9.25
N TRP A 88 4.74 16.80 -9.06
CA TRP A 88 4.97 15.39 -9.38
C TRP A 88 5.31 15.13 -10.86
N LEU A 89 4.89 16.02 -11.76
CA LEU A 89 5.20 15.93 -13.19
C LEU A 89 6.52 16.63 -13.59
N LYS A 90 7.11 17.40 -12.68
CA LYS A 90 8.27 18.27 -12.95
C LYS A 90 9.41 18.18 -11.95
N PHE A 91 9.31 17.31 -10.95
CA PHE A 91 10.29 17.28 -9.88
C PHE A 91 11.68 16.94 -10.40
N ASP A 92 12.70 17.56 -9.80
CA ASP A 92 14.09 17.38 -10.17
C ASP A 92 14.72 16.33 -9.24
N ALA A 93 15.09 15.17 -9.79
CA ALA A 93 15.77 14.13 -9.01
C ALA A 93 17.17 14.52 -8.55
N TYR A 94 17.77 15.59 -9.08
CA TYR A 94 19.05 16.14 -8.62
C TYR A 94 18.89 17.06 -7.39
N ALA A 95 17.69 17.54 -7.11
CA ALA A 95 17.38 18.37 -5.94
C ALA A 95 17.07 17.49 -4.72
N PHE A 96 18.12 16.96 -4.08
CA PHE A 96 17.99 16.11 -2.90
C PHE A 96 18.79 16.62 -1.70
N GLN A 97 18.32 16.26 -0.52
CA GLN A 97 19.04 16.39 0.74
C GLN A 97 19.61 15.04 1.15
N THR A 98 20.82 15.02 1.70
CA THR A 98 21.37 13.81 2.32
C THR A 98 21.10 13.84 3.81
N VAL A 99 20.51 12.77 4.32
CA VAL A 99 20.33 12.48 5.75
C VAL A 99 21.18 11.26 6.08
N ILE A 100 21.97 11.36 7.13
CA ILE A 100 22.77 10.24 7.65
C ILE A 100 22.05 9.77 8.90
N PRO A 101 21.38 8.60 8.89
CA PRO A 101 20.79 8.04 10.09
C PRO A 101 21.86 7.89 11.17
N SER A 102 21.50 8.27 12.41
CA SER A 102 22.42 8.23 13.55
C SER A 102 22.95 6.82 13.83
N ILE A 103 22.25 5.78 13.36
CA ILE A 103 22.59 4.40 13.64
C ILE A 103 22.79 3.58 12.36
N SER A 104 23.92 2.88 12.31
CA SER A 104 24.21 1.84 11.34
C SER A 104 23.72 0.50 11.87
N PHE A 105 22.87 -0.20 11.14
CA PHE A 105 22.74 -1.64 11.38
C PHE A 105 22.59 -2.46 10.10
N SER A 106 23.04 -3.71 10.21
CA SER A 106 22.89 -4.79 9.24
C SER A 106 21.71 -5.67 9.63
N GLY A 107 20.94 -6.19 8.66
CA GLY A 107 19.85 -7.14 8.94
C GLY A 107 18.59 -6.53 9.57
N ILE A 108 18.23 -5.31 9.16
CA ILE A 108 17.12 -4.54 9.73
C ILE A 108 15.92 -4.54 8.77
N GLN A 109 14.71 -4.69 9.30
CA GLN A 109 13.50 -4.24 8.62
C GLN A 109 13.42 -2.70 8.66
N LYS A 110 13.31 -2.08 7.49
CA LYS A 110 13.32 -0.63 7.33
C LYS A 110 12.10 -0.18 6.56
N TYR A 111 11.50 0.92 6.97
CA TYR A 111 10.49 1.61 6.17
C TYR A 111 10.42 3.08 6.58
N ILE A 112 9.81 3.89 5.72
CA ILE A 112 9.61 5.32 5.94
C ILE A 112 8.12 5.61 5.88
N THR A 113 7.63 6.36 6.85
CA THR A 113 6.26 6.86 6.86
C THR A 113 6.13 8.07 7.80
N GLY A 114 5.26 9.02 7.48
CA GLY A 114 5.04 10.22 8.26
C GLY A 114 6.33 11.02 8.52
N GLU A 115 7.24 11.11 7.54
CA GLU A 115 8.56 11.75 7.67
C GLU A 115 9.51 11.13 8.71
N HIS A 116 9.26 9.90 9.16
CA HIS A 116 10.15 9.19 10.09
C HIS A 116 10.72 7.93 9.44
N PHE A 117 11.96 7.63 9.80
CA PHE A 117 12.67 6.42 9.40
C PHE A 117 12.58 5.39 10.53
N TYR A 118 11.91 4.28 10.23
CA TYR A 118 11.67 3.19 11.16
C TYR A 118 12.67 2.08 10.89
N MET A 119 13.31 1.62 11.97
CA MET A 119 14.35 0.60 11.91
C MET A 119 14.09 -0.41 13.01
N TRP A 120 14.03 -1.69 12.67
CA TRP A 120 13.98 -2.79 13.63
C TRP A 120 15.05 -3.84 13.32
N ASN A 121 15.98 -4.01 14.26
CA ASN A 121 17.02 -5.03 14.21
C ASN A 121 16.61 -6.20 15.11
N TYR A 122 16.34 -7.35 14.50
CA TYR A 122 15.88 -8.54 15.20
C TYR A 122 16.97 -9.17 16.09
N HIS A 123 18.24 -9.14 15.67
CA HIS A 123 19.36 -9.71 16.43
C HIS A 123 19.61 -8.92 17.71
N ASP A 124 19.68 -7.60 17.58
CA ASP A 124 19.97 -6.70 18.68
C ASP A 124 18.72 -6.33 19.47
N ASN A 125 17.53 -6.76 19.01
CA ASN A 125 16.24 -6.40 19.58
C ASN A 125 16.12 -4.89 19.80
N LEU A 126 16.55 -4.11 18.81
CA LEU A 126 16.58 -2.66 18.90
C LEU A 126 15.61 -2.08 17.87
N VAL A 127 14.74 -1.22 18.38
CA VAL A 127 13.82 -0.44 17.57
C VAL A 127 14.25 1.01 17.66
N ALA A 128 14.47 1.62 16.50
CA ALA A 128 14.82 3.02 16.37
C ALA A 128 13.81 3.73 15.47
N ILE A 129 13.33 4.87 15.94
CA ILE A 129 12.61 5.85 15.14
C ILE A 129 13.50 7.07 15.05
N SER A 130 13.84 7.44 13.82
CA SER A 130 14.62 8.63 13.56
C SER A 130 13.79 9.58 12.70
N PRO A 131 13.50 10.80 13.15
CA PRO A 131 12.83 11.78 12.32
C PRO A 131 13.73 12.14 11.15
N ILE A 132 13.14 12.31 9.97
CA ILE A 132 13.86 12.74 8.78
C ILE A 132 13.73 14.25 8.73
N PRO A 133 14.82 15.01 8.91
CA PRO A 133 14.74 16.47 9.00
C PRO A 133 13.99 17.05 7.81
N SER A 134 12.84 17.66 8.07
CA SER A 134 12.16 18.49 7.09
C SER A 134 12.65 19.93 7.21
N ASN A 135 12.82 20.61 6.08
CA ASN A 135 13.04 22.06 6.07
C ASN A 135 11.88 22.83 6.72
N LEU A 136 10.74 22.14 6.91
CA LEU A 136 9.57 22.63 7.62
C LEU A 136 9.78 22.41 9.12
N LEU A 137 9.61 23.48 9.89
CA LEU A 137 9.80 23.66 11.34
C LEU A 137 8.98 22.69 12.23
N SER A 138 8.99 21.39 11.96
CA SER A 138 8.33 20.38 12.78
C SER A 138 9.10 20.23 14.10
N GLN A 139 8.58 20.88 15.13
CA GLN A 139 9.17 20.96 16.49
C GLN A 139 9.16 19.63 17.27
N ARG A 140 8.69 18.52 16.70
CA ARG A 140 8.67 17.20 17.35
C ARG A 140 9.61 16.24 16.66
N THR A 141 10.85 16.25 17.12
CA THR A 141 11.87 15.24 16.84
C THR A 141 11.61 14.05 17.75
N ILE A 142 10.72 13.14 17.34
CA ILE A 142 10.51 11.88 18.06
C ILE A 142 11.69 10.98 17.70
N GLU A 143 12.76 11.07 18.49
CA GLU A 143 13.86 10.12 18.45
C GLU A 143 13.72 9.17 19.63
N HIS A 144 13.30 7.94 19.34
CA HIS A 144 13.19 6.89 20.34
C HIS A 144 14.06 5.71 19.99
N HIS A 145 14.79 5.26 21.01
CA HIS A 145 15.61 4.07 21.00
C HIS A 145 15.09 3.15 22.08
N TRP A 146 14.35 2.12 21.68
CA TRP A 146 13.92 1.11 22.64
C TRP A 146 14.96 0.00 22.70
N SER A 147 15.51 -0.16 23.90
CA SER A 147 16.43 -1.26 24.21
C SER A 147 15.68 -2.60 24.33
N PRO A 148 16.39 -3.73 24.25
CA PRO A 148 15.81 -5.05 24.48
C PRO A 148 15.16 -5.24 25.84
N ARG A 149 15.37 -4.36 26.82
CA ARG A 149 14.72 -4.47 28.14
C ARG A 149 13.42 -3.70 28.23
N THR A 150 13.24 -2.67 27.39
CA THR A 150 12.08 -1.78 27.41
C THR A 150 10.98 -2.24 26.45
N LEU A 151 11.34 -2.97 25.39
CA LEU A 151 10.39 -3.41 24.37
C LEU A 151 9.40 -4.49 24.83
N CYS A 152 9.76 -5.33 25.80
CA CYS A 152 8.84 -6.38 26.27
C CYS A 152 8.76 -6.32 27.78
N PRO A 153 7.54 -6.26 28.36
CA PRO A 153 7.38 -6.26 29.81
C PRO A 153 7.80 -7.60 30.45
N PHE A 154 7.99 -8.66 29.68
CA PHE A 154 8.30 -10.00 30.17
C PHE A 154 9.75 -10.41 29.87
N PRO A 155 10.61 -10.50 30.91
CA PRO A 155 11.96 -11.05 30.75
C PRO A 155 11.91 -12.50 30.24
N GLY A 156 12.68 -12.80 29.18
CA GLY A 156 12.75 -14.13 28.60
C GLY A 156 11.73 -14.43 27.50
N ALA A 157 10.87 -13.47 27.14
CA ALA A 157 10.03 -13.57 25.94
C ALA A 157 10.88 -13.51 24.67
N GLU A 158 10.56 -14.39 23.71
CA GLU A 158 11.17 -14.38 22.38
C GLU A 158 10.39 -13.41 21.49
N ARG A 159 11.05 -12.36 20.99
CA ARG A 159 10.40 -11.36 20.13
C ARG A 159 10.37 -11.85 18.69
N ARG A 160 9.24 -11.63 18.03
CA ARG A 160 9.01 -12.13 16.67
C ARG A 160 8.95 -11.02 15.65
N ILE A 161 8.12 -10.00 15.86
CA ILE A 161 7.92 -8.93 14.88
C ILE A 161 7.42 -7.64 15.54
N VAL A 162 7.83 -6.50 14.99
CA VAL A 162 7.45 -5.16 15.44
C VAL A 162 6.67 -4.47 14.32
N LEU A 163 5.53 -3.87 14.68
CA LEU A 163 4.74 -3.01 13.82
C LEU A 163 4.65 -1.62 14.45
N MET A 164 4.73 -0.60 13.61
CA MET A 164 4.52 0.79 14.04
C MET A 164 3.57 1.44 13.05
N ASP A 165 2.55 2.11 13.56
CA ASP A 165 1.61 2.93 12.80
C ASP A 165 1.58 4.33 13.40
N PRO A 166 2.40 5.25 12.86
CA PRO A 166 2.49 6.62 13.35
C PRO A 166 1.22 7.42 13.18
N ALA A 167 0.38 7.06 12.18
CA ALA A 167 -0.89 7.71 11.95
C ALA A 167 -1.89 7.43 13.08
N GLN A 168 -1.65 6.39 13.88
CA GLN A 168 -2.43 6.05 15.06
C GLN A 168 -1.67 6.26 16.37
N ASN A 169 -0.41 6.73 16.32
CA ASN A 169 0.52 6.70 17.46
C ASN A 169 0.66 5.27 18.04
N LEU A 170 0.57 4.24 17.20
CA LEU A 170 0.51 2.84 17.64
C LEU A 170 1.85 2.13 17.46
N PHE A 171 2.26 1.45 18.50
CA PHE A 171 3.43 0.58 18.57
C PHE A 171 2.98 -0.82 18.99
N ALA A 172 3.16 -1.82 18.14
CA ALA A 172 2.72 -3.18 18.42
C ALA A 172 3.89 -4.17 18.31
N ILE A 173 4.04 -5.04 19.32
CA ILE A 173 5.11 -6.05 19.36
C ILE A 173 4.51 -7.42 19.56
N ALA A 174 4.73 -8.31 18.60
CA ALA A 174 4.44 -9.72 18.76
C ALA A 174 5.62 -10.43 19.45
N TYR A 175 5.33 -11.17 20.52
CA TYR A 175 6.31 -11.96 21.26
C TYR A 175 5.70 -13.25 21.77
N THR A 176 6.55 -14.26 22.00
CA THR A 176 6.16 -15.56 22.55
C THR A 176 6.65 -15.67 23.99
N PHE A 177 5.77 -16.07 24.90
CA PHE A 177 6.07 -16.29 26.31
C PHE A 177 5.34 -17.53 26.82
N HIS A 178 6.08 -18.49 27.38
CA HIS A 178 5.57 -19.82 27.78
C HIS A 178 4.76 -20.52 26.66
N GLY A 179 5.23 -20.42 25.41
CA GLY A 179 4.60 -21.04 24.25
C GLY A 179 3.37 -20.29 23.72
N MET A 180 2.89 -19.26 24.40
CA MET A 180 1.76 -18.42 23.96
C MET A 180 2.28 -17.17 23.25
N THR A 181 1.63 -16.77 22.16
CA THR A 181 1.96 -15.54 21.44
C THR A 181 1.07 -14.40 21.94
N TYR A 182 1.68 -13.24 22.15
CA TYR A 182 1.02 -12.02 22.61
C TYR A 182 1.41 -10.87 21.69
N ILE A 183 0.51 -9.89 21.56
CA ILE A 183 0.79 -8.64 20.87
C ILE A 183 0.64 -7.52 21.88
N TYR A 184 1.76 -6.96 22.37
CA TYR A 184 1.73 -5.79 23.26
C TYR A 184 1.40 -4.54 22.44
N LEU A 185 0.50 -3.70 22.95
CA LEU A 185 0.03 -2.48 22.30
C LEU A 185 0.42 -1.26 23.13
N ALA A 186 1.24 -0.40 22.54
CA ALA A 186 1.75 0.80 23.16
C ALA A 186 1.65 2.03 22.26
N THR A 187 1.88 3.20 22.84
CA THR A 187 2.08 4.47 22.14
C THR A 187 3.51 4.59 21.61
N LEU A 188 3.69 5.19 20.43
CA LEU A 188 5.02 5.46 19.88
C LEU A 188 5.75 6.57 20.65
N ASP A 189 5.00 7.56 21.16
CA ASP A 189 5.58 8.73 21.83
C ASP A 189 6.23 8.44 23.20
N ASP A 190 5.70 7.48 23.97
CA ASP A 190 6.14 7.26 25.35
C ASP A 190 6.21 5.76 25.74
N GLY A 191 5.82 4.85 24.85
CA GLY A 191 5.81 3.41 25.12
C GLY A 191 4.77 2.95 26.15
N CYS A 192 3.89 3.84 26.61
CA CYS A 192 2.79 3.49 27.52
C CYS A 192 1.74 2.64 26.81
N VAL A 193 0.83 2.02 27.57
CA VAL A 193 -0.30 1.30 26.99
C VAL A 193 -1.12 2.24 26.11
N HIS A 194 -1.43 1.81 24.90
CA HIS A 194 -2.12 2.66 23.94
C HIS A 194 -3.52 3.08 24.45
N PRO A 195 -3.86 4.39 24.50
CA PRO A 195 -5.09 4.86 25.16
C PRO A 195 -6.38 4.41 24.45
N HIS A 196 -6.29 4.08 23.16
CA HIS A 196 -7.40 3.54 22.39
C HIS A 196 -7.46 2.00 22.38
N ALA A 197 -6.49 1.31 22.97
CA ALA A 197 -6.52 -0.15 22.99
C ALA A 197 -7.50 -0.65 24.05
N ALA A 198 -8.22 -1.73 23.73
CA ALA A 198 -9.12 -2.39 24.68
C ALA A 198 -8.36 -2.98 25.89
N GLY A 199 -7.05 -3.16 25.77
CA GLY A 199 -6.16 -3.56 26.85
C GLY A 199 -4.70 -3.57 26.39
N PRO A 200 -3.76 -3.93 27.29
CA PRO A 200 -2.33 -3.79 27.05
C PRO A 200 -1.77 -4.79 26.03
N ALA A 201 -2.44 -5.93 25.84
CA ALA A 201 -2.01 -6.94 24.90
C ALA A 201 -3.20 -7.70 24.29
N LEU A 202 -3.03 -8.14 23.05
CA LEU A 202 -3.87 -9.13 22.40
C LEU A 202 -3.29 -10.52 22.68
N VAL A 203 -4.16 -11.49 22.95
CA VAL A 203 -3.75 -12.86 23.29
C VAL A 203 -4.09 -13.81 22.14
N LEU A 204 -3.17 -14.72 21.85
CA LEU A 204 -3.34 -15.80 20.89
C LEU A 204 -3.60 -17.11 21.64
N ASP A 205 -4.76 -17.73 21.46
CA ASP A 205 -5.20 -18.90 22.26
C ASP A 205 -4.47 -20.21 21.93
N THR A 206 -3.59 -20.24 20.94
CA THR A 206 -3.00 -21.49 20.42
C THR A 206 -1.48 -21.45 20.45
N PRO A 207 -0.85 -22.26 21.32
CA PRO A 207 0.60 -22.32 21.42
C PRO A 207 1.15 -23.10 20.23
N VAL A 208 2.02 -22.47 19.45
CA VAL A 208 2.59 -23.12 18.28
C VAL A 208 4.04 -22.69 18.07
N TYR A 209 4.86 -23.63 17.59
CA TYR A 209 6.21 -23.32 17.13
C TYR A 209 6.14 -22.65 15.76
N GLU A 210 6.32 -21.34 15.74
CA GLU A 210 6.16 -20.49 14.56
C GLU A 210 7.48 -20.35 13.79
N TRP A 211 7.42 -20.52 12.47
CA TRP A 211 8.57 -20.37 11.57
C TRP A 211 8.61 -18.98 10.93
N GLU A 212 7.50 -18.57 10.34
CA GLU A 212 7.34 -17.26 9.70
C GLU A 212 6.13 -16.53 10.28
N THR A 213 6.27 -15.21 10.49
CA THR A 213 5.18 -14.35 10.93
C THR A 213 5.13 -13.08 10.08
N LYS A 214 3.92 -12.66 9.73
CA LYS A 214 3.66 -11.40 9.03
C LYS A 214 2.64 -10.61 9.81
N PHE A 215 2.86 -9.32 9.93
CA PHE A 215 2.13 -8.49 10.88
C PHE A 215 1.68 -7.18 10.22
N GLN A 216 0.39 -6.86 10.31
CA GLN A 216 -0.18 -5.66 9.72
C GLN A 216 -1.26 -5.04 10.60
N CYS A 217 -1.46 -3.74 10.41
CA CYS A 217 -2.48 -2.96 11.06
C CYS A 217 -3.14 -2.03 10.05
N TYR A 218 -4.45 -1.87 10.17
CA TYR A 218 -5.21 -0.87 9.42
C TYR A 218 -6.45 -0.51 10.22
N GLY A 219 -6.61 0.77 10.57
CA GLY A 219 -7.76 1.11 11.40
C GLY A 219 -7.64 0.51 12.77
N ARG A 220 -8.83 0.15 13.26
CA ARG A 220 -9.02 -0.65 14.45
C ARG A 220 -8.61 -2.12 14.29
N HIS A 221 -8.14 -2.56 13.12
CA HIS A 221 -7.78 -3.95 12.89
C HIS A 221 -6.28 -4.17 12.97
N ILE A 222 -5.88 -5.20 13.71
CA ILE A 222 -4.53 -5.77 13.67
C ILE A 222 -4.66 -7.21 13.17
N ALA A 223 -3.75 -7.65 12.32
CA ALA A 223 -3.71 -9.02 11.85
C ALA A 223 -2.30 -9.60 11.93
N LEU A 224 -2.25 -10.84 12.41
CA LEU A 224 -1.05 -11.66 12.52
C LEU A 224 -1.25 -12.91 11.67
N TRP A 225 -0.47 -13.04 10.62
CA TRP A 225 -0.32 -14.27 9.88
C TRP A 225 0.87 -15.04 10.45
N ARG A 226 0.71 -16.35 10.57
CA ARG A 226 1.76 -17.25 11.04
C ARG A 226 1.73 -18.55 10.28
N GLU A 227 2.91 -19.12 10.12
CA GLU A 227 3.14 -20.43 9.51
C GLU A 227 3.84 -21.34 10.51
N PHE A 228 3.36 -22.58 10.61
CA PHE A 228 3.83 -23.56 11.57
C PHE A 228 3.66 -25.00 11.11
N TYR A 229 4.45 -25.89 11.69
CA TYR A 229 4.37 -27.32 11.43
C TYR A 229 3.54 -28.02 12.50
N THR A 230 2.63 -28.89 12.07
CA THR A 230 2.00 -29.82 12.98
C THR A 230 2.95 -31.00 13.19
N HIS A 231 3.54 -31.10 14.38
CA HIS A 231 4.32 -32.27 14.75
C HIS A 231 3.36 -33.41 15.12
N GLU A 232 3.04 -34.27 14.15
CA GLU A 232 2.53 -35.59 14.50
C GLU A 232 3.65 -36.38 15.18
N VAL A 233 3.43 -36.75 16.44
CA VAL A 233 4.38 -37.53 17.24
C VAL A 233 4.67 -38.85 16.51
N GLY A 234 5.85 -38.95 15.89
CA GLY A 234 6.33 -40.17 15.21
C GLY A 234 6.74 -40.02 13.75
N VAL A 235 6.51 -38.87 13.10
CA VAL A 235 6.94 -38.64 11.70
C VAL A 235 8.23 -37.79 11.69
N LEU A 236 9.29 -38.30 11.06
CA LEU A 236 10.61 -37.64 10.98
C LEU A 236 10.62 -36.41 10.06
N TRP A 237 9.56 -36.20 9.29
CA TRP A 237 9.43 -35.10 8.35
C TRP A 237 8.16 -34.31 8.68
N PRO A 238 8.21 -32.98 8.71
CA PRO A 238 7.01 -32.16 8.90
C PRO A 238 6.04 -32.47 7.76
N SER A 239 4.97 -33.21 8.04
CA SER A 239 4.09 -33.71 6.99
C SER A 239 3.16 -32.63 6.45
N ASP A 240 2.79 -31.64 7.26
CA ASP A 240 1.90 -30.57 6.84
C ASP A 240 2.31 -29.21 7.42
N CYS A 241 2.53 -28.25 6.51
CA CYS A 241 2.65 -26.85 6.87
C CYS A 241 1.25 -26.25 7.00
N VAL A 242 0.92 -25.72 8.16
CA VAL A 242 -0.35 -25.06 8.44
C VAL A 242 -0.07 -23.58 8.64
N TRP A 243 -0.95 -22.75 8.11
CA TRP A 243 -0.92 -21.32 8.35
C TRP A 243 -2.22 -20.87 8.98
N GLN A 244 -2.13 -19.78 9.72
CA GLN A 244 -3.27 -19.12 10.34
C GLN A 244 -3.14 -17.62 10.19
N LEU A 245 -4.24 -16.96 9.83
CA LEU A 245 -4.37 -15.50 9.87
C LEU A 245 -5.40 -15.13 10.93
N GLN A 246 -4.93 -14.51 12.02
CA GLN A 246 -5.79 -14.04 13.10
C GLN A 246 -5.90 -12.53 13.05
N ILE A 247 -7.10 -12.01 13.26
CA ILE A 247 -7.45 -10.60 13.11
C ILE A 247 -8.17 -10.17 14.39
N TRP A 248 -7.79 -9.03 14.95
CA TRP A 248 -8.42 -8.43 16.13
C TRP A 248 -8.96 -7.06 15.82
N ASP A 249 -10.08 -6.70 16.45
CA ASP A 249 -10.48 -5.30 16.65
C ASP A 249 -9.82 -4.79 17.94
N TRP A 250 -8.57 -4.34 17.82
CA TRP A 250 -7.70 -4.04 18.95
C TRP A 250 -8.21 -2.88 19.83
N GLN A 251 -9.12 -2.07 19.30
CA GLN A 251 -9.71 -0.93 20.01
C GLN A 251 -10.91 -1.34 20.87
N HIS A 252 -11.64 -2.39 20.46
CA HIS A 252 -12.89 -2.79 21.12
C HIS A 252 -12.75 -4.09 21.92
N SER A 253 -11.79 -4.97 21.59
CA SER A 253 -11.59 -6.22 22.32
C SER A 253 -10.14 -6.70 22.31
N THR A 254 -9.70 -7.32 23.42
CA THR A 254 -8.41 -8.01 23.51
C THR A 254 -8.51 -9.51 23.23
N THR A 255 -9.72 -10.07 23.30
CA THR A 255 -9.97 -11.52 23.21
C THR A 255 -10.81 -11.91 22.01
N LEU A 256 -11.67 -11.01 21.51
CA LEU A 256 -12.45 -11.29 20.31
C LEU A 256 -11.54 -11.14 19.10
N SER A 257 -11.33 -12.26 18.43
CA SER A 257 -10.57 -12.31 17.20
C SER A 257 -11.27 -13.18 16.17
N SER A 258 -11.18 -12.77 14.92
CA SER A 258 -11.61 -13.56 13.79
C SER A 258 -10.41 -14.35 13.27
N VAL A 259 -10.56 -15.66 13.12
CA VAL A 259 -9.48 -16.57 12.74
C VAL A 259 -9.79 -17.17 11.38
N LEU A 260 -8.93 -16.90 10.41
CA LEU A 260 -8.93 -17.57 9.12
C LEU A 260 -7.90 -18.69 9.14
N ASN A 261 -8.40 -19.92 9.29
CA ASN A 261 -7.62 -21.14 9.11
C ASN A 261 -7.99 -21.75 7.76
N ILE A 262 -6.99 -21.97 6.90
CA ILE A 262 -7.21 -22.77 5.69
C ILE A 262 -6.20 -23.91 5.73
N GLN A 263 -6.71 -25.11 5.93
CA GLN A 263 -5.96 -26.33 5.68
C GLN A 263 -5.85 -26.52 4.16
N THR A 264 -4.88 -25.85 3.54
CA THR A 264 -4.50 -26.12 2.16
C THR A 264 -3.20 -26.88 2.14
N THR A 265 -3.29 -28.15 1.72
CA THR A 265 -2.15 -29.09 1.67
C THR A 265 -1.08 -28.74 0.65
N LEU A 266 -1.28 -27.70 -0.17
CA LEU A 266 -0.42 -27.45 -1.33
C LEU A 266 0.21 -26.06 -1.40
N PHE A 267 -0.40 -25.02 -0.80
CA PHE A 267 0.07 -23.65 -0.94
C PHE A 267 -0.18 -22.83 0.32
N THR A 268 0.89 -22.24 0.84
CA THR A 268 0.85 -21.27 1.93
C THR A 268 0.66 -19.87 1.34
N PRO A 269 -0.24 -19.04 1.90
CA PRO A 269 -0.37 -17.66 1.49
C PRO A 269 0.97 -16.97 1.62
N THR A 270 1.35 -16.29 0.57
CA THR A 270 2.60 -15.55 0.53
C THR A 270 2.43 -14.21 1.23
N SER A 271 1.22 -13.65 1.30
CA SER A 271 0.96 -12.39 1.99
C SER A 271 -0.53 -12.13 2.24
N PHE A 272 -0.82 -11.00 2.87
CA PHE A 272 -2.17 -10.44 2.97
C PHE A 272 -2.12 -8.92 2.98
N CYS A 273 -3.24 -8.22 2.82
CA CYS A 273 -3.36 -6.79 3.09
C CYS A 273 -4.80 -6.36 3.38
N PHE A 274 -4.97 -5.35 4.23
CA PHE A 274 -6.25 -4.67 4.38
C PHE A 274 -6.50 -3.75 3.18
N LEU A 275 -7.69 -3.87 2.57
CA LEU A 275 -8.15 -2.93 1.54
C LEU A 275 -9.00 -1.81 2.14
N GLY A 276 -9.50 -2.01 3.35
CA GLY A 276 -10.33 -1.08 4.10
C GLY A 276 -10.65 -1.64 5.48
N ASN A 277 -11.65 -1.05 6.13
CA ASN A 277 -12.10 -1.52 7.45
C ASN A 277 -12.98 -2.79 7.39
N ASP A 278 -13.42 -3.21 6.22
CA ASP A 278 -14.38 -4.29 6.04
C ASP A 278 -13.88 -5.36 5.05
N ARG A 279 -12.70 -5.17 4.46
CA ARG A 279 -12.14 -6.02 3.40
C ARG A 279 -10.68 -6.35 3.65
N LEU A 280 -10.38 -7.64 3.52
CA LEU A 280 -9.04 -8.23 3.65
C LEU A 280 -8.73 -9.02 2.38
N LEU A 281 -7.58 -8.77 1.78
CA LEU A 281 -7.08 -9.53 0.66
C LEU A 281 -5.99 -10.50 1.14
N VAL A 282 -6.14 -11.79 0.86
CA VAL A 282 -5.12 -12.81 1.08
C VAL A 282 -4.52 -13.18 -0.26
N VAL A 283 -3.19 -13.16 -0.34
CA VAL A 283 -2.43 -13.47 -1.55
C VAL A 283 -1.80 -14.85 -1.39
N ALA A 284 -2.17 -15.75 -2.28
CA ALA A 284 -1.60 -17.09 -2.46
C ALA A 284 -1.43 -17.30 -3.97
N ASP A 285 -1.61 -18.52 -4.50
CA ASP A 285 -1.70 -18.75 -5.96
C ASP A 285 -2.88 -18.02 -6.63
N ASN A 286 -3.83 -17.57 -5.83
CA ASN A 286 -4.95 -16.72 -6.23
C ASN A 286 -5.09 -15.58 -5.22
N LEU A 287 -5.87 -14.56 -5.60
CA LEU A 287 -6.21 -13.48 -4.68
C LEU A 287 -7.58 -13.78 -4.08
N LYS A 288 -7.63 -13.96 -2.76
CA LYS A 288 -8.88 -14.23 -2.04
C LYS A 288 -9.29 -12.99 -1.28
N LEU A 289 -10.45 -12.45 -1.61
CA LEU A 289 -11.04 -11.31 -0.91
C LEU A 289 -11.98 -11.80 0.17
N TYR A 290 -11.77 -11.37 1.40
CA TYR A 290 -12.58 -11.68 2.56
C TYR A 290 -13.28 -10.42 3.10
N SER A 291 -14.50 -10.60 3.58
CA SER A 291 -15.15 -9.62 4.44
C SER A 291 -14.72 -9.84 5.88
N ILE A 292 -14.39 -8.74 6.54
CA ILE A 292 -14.08 -8.66 7.97
C ILE A 292 -15.01 -7.66 8.68
N LYS A 293 -16.20 -7.43 8.10
CA LYS A 293 -17.19 -6.48 8.63
C LYS A 293 -17.69 -6.90 10.01
N ASP A 294 -17.91 -8.20 10.19
CA ASP A 294 -18.28 -8.82 11.47
C ASP A 294 -17.09 -9.63 11.99
N MET A 295 -16.50 -9.16 13.08
CA MET A 295 -15.35 -9.79 13.74
C MET A 295 -15.75 -10.93 14.70
N SER A 296 -17.06 -11.13 14.93
CA SER A 296 -17.56 -12.26 15.72
C SER A 296 -17.67 -13.54 14.92
N GLU A 297 -17.60 -13.44 13.59
CA GLU A 297 -17.61 -14.57 12.65
C GLU A 297 -16.22 -14.75 12.02
N THR A 298 -15.96 -15.95 11.48
CA THR A 298 -14.80 -16.22 10.62
C THR A 298 -14.85 -15.32 9.38
N PRO A 299 -13.71 -14.81 8.84
CA PRO A 299 -13.76 -13.91 7.70
C PRO A 299 -14.45 -14.59 6.51
N ARG A 300 -15.47 -13.94 5.95
CA ARG A 300 -16.30 -14.51 4.90
C ARG A 300 -15.65 -14.30 3.53
N LEU A 301 -15.33 -15.38 2.81
CA LEU A 301 -14.83 -15.26 1.43
C LEU A 301 -15.88 -14.58 0.55
N LEU A 302 -15.52 -13.46 -0.08
CA LEU A 302 -16.35 -12.70 -1.02
C LEU A 302 -16.07 -13.07 -2.47
N ALA A 303 -14.80 -13.26 -2.82
CA ALA A 303 -14.36 -13.60 -4.17
C ALA A 303 -12.99 -14.27 -4.17
N CYS A 304 -12.74 -15.10 -5.19
CA CYS A 304 -11.45 -15.73 -5.45
C CYS A 304 -11.04 -15.41 -6.89
N PHE A 305 -9.94 -14.68 -7.07
CA PHE A 305 -9.45 -14.23 -8.36
C PHE A 305 -8.29 -15.11 -8.82
N LEU A 306 -8.49 -15.84 -9.92
CA LEU A 306 -7.46 -16.70 -10.48
C LEU A 306 -6.39 -15.88 -11.20
N LEU A 307 -5.13 -16.12 -10.85
CA LEU A 307 -3.97 -15.56 -11.54
C LEU A 307 -3.48 -16.53 -12.62
N PRO A 308 -2.99 -16.01 -13.75
CA PRO A 308 -2.47 -16.84 -14.84
C PRO A 308 -1.00 -17.23 -14.65
N PHE A 309 -0.41 -16.90 -13.49
CA PHE A 309 0.98 -17.18 -13.15
C PHE A 309 1.10 -17.58 -11.68
N SER A 310 2.17 -18.30 -11.35
CA SER A 310 2.44 -18.71 -9.99
C SER A 310 3.03 -17.54 -9.18
N LEU A 311 2.58 -17.43 -7.93
CA LEU A 311 3.11 -16.47 -6.97
C LEU A 311 4.11 -17.12 -5.98
N VAL A 312 4.65 -18.30 -6.29
CA VAL A 312 5.71 -18.93 -5.48
C VAL A 312 6.91 -17.97 -5.38
N ASP A 313 7.45 -17.83 -4.17
CA ASP A 313 8.56 -16.93 -3.81
C ASP A 313 8.31 -15.44 -4.10
N THR A 314 7.12 -14.93 -3.81
CA THR A 314 6.81 -13.52 -4.00
C THR A 314 7.12 -12.68 -2.77
N GLU A 315 8.14 -11.84 -2.85
CA GLU A 315 8.25 -10.70 -1.92
C GLU A 315 7.14 -9.68 -2.24
N HIS A 316 6.48 -9.19 -1.20
CA HIS A 316 5.39 -8.24 -1.33
C HIS A 316 5.83 -6.89 -0.79
N TYR A 317 5.72 -5.88 -1.63
CA TYR A 317 5.75 -4.50 -1.17
C TYR A 317 4.32 -4.12 -0.82
N HIS A 318 4.05 -4.07 0.48
CA HIS A 318 2.76 -3.60 0.96
C HIS A 318 2.51 -2.21 0.35
N PRO A 319 1.28 -1.91 -0.13
CA PRO A 319 0.92 -0.52 -0.30
C PRO A 319 1.21 0.12 1.04
N THR A 320 2.11 1.10 1.07
CA THR A 320 2.47 1.82 2.29
C THR A 320 1.17 2.14 2.98
N MET A 321 0.91 1.46 4.10
CA MET A 321 -0.34 1.60 4.82
C MET A 321 -0.29 3.01 5.37
N HIS A 322 -0.75 3.99 4.59
CA HIS A 322 -1.23 5.22 5.15
C HIS A 322 -2.43 4.79 5.98
N GLY A 323 -2.15 4.55 7.26
CA GLY A 323 -3.08 4.03 8.24
C GLY A 323 -4.37 4.85 8.26
N SER A 324 -5.38 4.29 8.91
CA SER A 324 -6.55 5.07 9.28
C SER A 324 -6.11 6.36 9.95
N GLN A 325 -6.51 7.49 9.38
CA GLN A 325 -6.11 8.78 9.89
C GLN A 325 -6.66 9.00 11.30
N LEU A 326 -5.78 9.10 12.30
CA LEU A 326 -6.09 9.79 13.54
C LEU A 326 -5.06 10.87 13.89
N ARG A 327 -5.53 12.10 13.70
CA ARG A 327 -5.31 13.32 14.50
C ARG A 327 -3.94 14.01 14.64
N THR A 328 -2.79 13.48 14.28
CA THR A 328 -1.52 14.21 14.55
C THR A 328 -1.05 15.16 13.41
N GLN A 329 -1.44 16.42 13.59
CA GLN A 329 -0.80 17.73 13.32
C GLN A 329 -0.19 18.14 11.97
N ALA A 330 0.15 17.24 11.04
CA ALA A 330 0.49 17.62 9.67
C ALA A 330 -0.46 16.91 8.69
N GLN A 331 -1.76 17.14 8.88
CA GLN A 331 -2.78 16.49 8.06
C GLN A 331 -2.62 16.94 6.61
N SER A 332 -2.36 15.98 5.72
CA SER A 332 -2.59 16.20 4.30
C SER A 332 -4.07 16.56 4.11
N MET A 333 -4.36 17.55 3.26
CA MET A 333 -5.73 17.99 2.97
C MET A 333 -6.60 16.91 2.29
N TYR A 334 -5.96 15.83 1.88
CA TYR A 334 -6.54 14.71 1.16
C TYR A 334 -5.74 13.44 1.45
N THR A 335 -6.36 12.29 1.26
CA THR A 335 -5.74 10.97 1.34
C THR A 335 -6.04 10.17 0.07
N SER A 336 -5.25 9.14 -0.24
CA SER A 336 -5.57 8.25 -1.36
C SER A 336 -6.82 7.45 -1.08
N ASP A 337 -7.75 7.48 -2.03
CA ASP A 337 -8.97 6.69 -1.98
C ASP A 337 -8.63 5.19 -1.96
N PRO A 338 -8.97 4.42 -0.90
CA PRO A 338 -8.75 2.98 -0.84
C PRO A 338 -9.30 2.22 -2.04
N GLU A 339 -10.40 2.68 -2.64
CA GLU A 339 -11.00 2.04 -3.81
C GLU A 339 -10.08 2.12 -5.03
N HIS A 340 -9.29 3.17 -5.15
CA HIS A 340 -8.56 3.47 -6.38
C HIS A 340 -7.05 3.33 -6.28
N ARG A 341 -6.53 2.78 -5.17
CA ARG A 341 -5.10 2.50 -4.96
C ARG A 341 -4.58 1.43 -5.92
N LEU A 342 -3.27 1.22 -5.85
CA LEU A 342 -2.59 0.13 -6.50
C LEU A 342 -2.09 -0.88 -5.45
N LEU A 343 -2.19 -2.15 -5.80
CA LEU A 343 -1.42 -3.23 -5.19
C LEU A 343 -0.25 -3.58 -6.09
N CYS A 344 0.87 -3.97 -5.48
CA CYS A 344 2.06 -4.39 -6.19
C CYS A 344 2.45 -5.80 -5.75
N LEU A 345 2.44 -6.74 -6.69
CA LEU A 345 2.95 -8.10 -6.49
C LEU A 345 4.24 -8.25 -7.29
N THR A 346 5.29 -8.80 -6.69
CA THR A 346 6.56 -9.05 -7.39
C THR A 346 6.88 -10.54 -7.40
N SER A 347 7.06 -11.12 -8.58
CA SER A 347 7.42 -12.55 -8.75
C SER A 347 8.91 -12.70 -9.05
N TRP A 348 9.55 -13.71 -8.45
CA TRP A 348 11.00 -13.93 -8.51
C TRP A 348 11.43 -15.04 -9.49
N ILE A 349 10.49 -15.83 -9.99
CA ILE A 349 10.77 -17.14 -10.62
C ILE A 349 11.56 -17.05 -11.93
N ASP A 350 11.29 -16.08 -12.80
CA ASP A 350 11.75 -16.20 -14.20
C ASP A 350 12.32 -14.91 -14.80
N LYS A 351 11.61 -13.82 -14.57
CA LYS A 351 12.02 -12.45 -14.86
C LYS A 351 11.23 -11.65 -13.86
N ARG A 352 11.89 -10.85 -13.04
CA ARG A 352 11.22 -10.07 -12.00
C ARG A 352 10.08 -9.27 -12.62
N THR A 353 8.87 -9.77 -12.47
CA THR A 353 7.66 -9.15 -13.03
C THR A 353 7.00 -8.42 -11.90
N ILE A 354 6.66 -7.16 -12.17
CA ILE A 354 5.89 -6.34 -11.25
C ILE A 354 4.46 -6.34 -11.77
N CYS A 355 3.53 -6.87 -10.99
CA CYS A 355 2.11 -6.85 -11.27
C CYS A 355 1.46 -5.73 -10.46
N LEU A 356 1.02 -4.69 -11.15
CA LEU A 356 0.33 -3.55 -10.57
C LEU A 356 -1.17 -3.73 -10.78
N ILE A 357 -1.92 -3.84 -9.68
CA ILE A 357 -3.34 -4.18 -9.69
C ILE A 357 -4.12 -2.98 -9.14
N SER A 358 -5.08 -2.46 -9.91
CA SER A 358 -6.01 -1.46 -9.38
C SER A 358 -6.91 -2.10 -8.33
N THR A 359 -7.01 -1.51 -7.13
CA THR A 359 -7.85 -2.05 -6.06
C THR A 359 -9.34 -1.99 -6.36
N LYS A 360 -9.75 -1.20 -7.37
CA LYS A 360 -11.16 -0.96 -7.72
C LYS A 360 -11.94 -2.26 -7.94
N ILE A 361 -11.29 -3.25 -8.56
CA ILE A 361 -11.89 -4.57 -8.80
C ILE A 361 -12.36 -5.29 -7.54
N PHE A 362 -11.80 -4.95 -6.38
CA PHE A 362 -12.15 -5.57 -5.11
C PHE A 362 -13.33 -4.89 -4.42
N PHE A 363 -13.75 -3.72 -4.91
CA PHE A 363 -14.88 -2.97 -4.39
C PHE A 363 -16.12 -3.11 -5.27
N ASP A 364 -15.94 -3.31 -6.58
CA ASP A 364 -17.01 -3.54 -7.57
C ASP A 364 -17.68 -4.93 -7.49
N ILE A 365 -17.48 -5.68 -6.40
CA ILE A 365 -17.98 -7.05 -6.25
C ILE A 365 -19.30 -7.07 -5.46
N ASP A 366 -20.34 -7.63 -6.08
CA ASP A 366 -21.59 -7.97 -5.40
C ASP A 366 -21.39 -9.18 -4.47
N GLU A 367 -21.97 -9.16 -3.27
CA GLU A 367 -21.77 -10.20 -2.24
C GLU A 367 -22.15 -11.64 -2.66
N VAL A 368 -22.79 -11.82 -3.81
CA VAL A 368 -23.30 -13.12 -4.31
C VAL A 368 -22.22 -13.97 -5.01
N THR A 369 -21.05 -13.41 -5.33
CA THR A 369 -20.04 -14.09 -6.20
C THR A 369 -19.13 -15.11 -5.52
N ALA A 370 -19.29 -15.39 -4.23
CA ALA A 370 -18.32 -16.16 -3.45
C ALA A 370 -18.08 -17.62 -3.91
N ILE A 371 -18.99 -18.20 -4.69
CA ILE A 371 -18.99 -19.64 -4.98
C ILE A 371 -18.04 -20.03 -6.13
N THR A 372 -17.82 -19.14 -7.10
CA THR A 372 -17.08 -19.49 -8.33
C THR A 372 -15.82 -18.65 -8.46
N PRO A 373 -14.62 -19.26 -8.55
CA PRO A 373 -13.40 -18.53 -8.84
C PRO A 373 -13.53 -17.72 -10.14
N ILE A 374 -13.14 -16.46 -10.10
CA ILE A 374 -13.22 -15.52 -11.21
C ILE A 374 -11.97 -15.72 -12.08
N PRO A 375 -12.11 -16.23 -13.31
CA PRO A 375 -10.96 -16.51 -14.17
C PRO A 375 -10.32 -15.22 -14.69
N TRP A 376 -9.00 -15.25 -14.88
CA TRP A 376 -8.18 -14.10 -15.27
C TRP A 376 -8.80 -13.23 -16.38
N ASN A 377 -9.31 -13.85 -17.44
CA ASN A 377 -9.88 -13.16 -18.60
C ASN A 377 -11.07 -12.25 -18.29
N HIS A 378 -11.72 -12.39 -17.12
CA HIS A 378 -12.85 -11.56 -16.71
C HIS A 378 -12.46 -10.34 -15.87
N TRP A 379 -11.29 -10.37 -15.21
CA TRP A 379 -10.93 -9.33 -14.23
C TRP A 379 -9.52 -8.76 -14.44
N GLY A 380 -8.57 -9.53 -14.97
CA GLY A 380 -7.16 -9.15 -15.04
C GLY A 380 -6.83 -8.13 -16.14
N PRO A 381 -7.13 -8.40 -17.42
CA PRO A 381 -6.59 -7.62 -18.54
C PRO A 381 -6.83 -6.12 -18.46
N GLY A 382 -7.99 -5.67 -17.98
CA GLY A 382 -8.33 -4.25 -17.88
C GLY A 382 -7.83 -3.54 -16.62
N HIS A 383 -7.45 -4.29 -15.58
CA HIS A 383 -7.22 -3.76 -14.24
C HIS A 383 -5.81 -3.98 -13.72
N ILE A 384 -4.97 -4.64 -14.53
CA ILE A 384 -3.60 -4.94 -14.21
C ILE A 384 -2.67 -4.32 -15.24
N ARG A 385 -1.49 -3.89 -14.78
CA ARG A 385 -0.30 -3.67 -15.62
C ARG A 385 0.81 -4.59 -15.13
N VAL A 386 1.34 -5.41 -16.03
CA VAL A 386 2.58 -6.14 -15.76
C VAL A 386 3.74 -5.38 -16.38
N VAL A 387 4.76 -5.10 -15.59
CA VAL A 387 6.01 -4.47 -16.03
C VAL A 387 7.11 -5.51 -15.98
N GLU A 388 7.66 -5.86 -17.15
CA GLU A 388 8.83 -6.73 -17.26
C GLU A 388 10.10 -5.94 -16.95
N GLN A 389 10.89 -6.42 -15.99
CA GLN A 389 12.21 -5.87 -15.72
C GLN A 389 13.22 -6.45 -16.73
N LYS A 390 13.91 -5.57 -17.45
CA LYS A 390 14.88 -5.96 -18.51
C LYS A 390 16.18 -6.53 -17.98
N ALA A 391 16.51 -6.28 -16.71
CA ALA A 391 17.75 -6.73 -16.09
C ALA A 391 17.50 -7.95 -15.21
N ALA A 392 18.45 -8.88 -15.16
CA ALA A 392 18.45 -10.03 -14.25
C ALA A 392 18.56 -9.67 -12.75
N HIS A 393 18.43 -8.39 -12.40
CA HIS A 393 18.69 -7.87 -11.07
C HIS A 393 17.46 -7.15 -10.49
N VAL A 394 17.22 -7.30 -9.18
CA VAL A 394 17.31 -6.17 -8.26
C VAL A 394 16.53 -4.88 -8.53
N SER A 395 15.39 -4.81 -9.25
CA SER A 395 14.67 -3.52 -9.28
C SER A 395 13.88 -3.34 -8.00
N ILE A 396 13.96 -2.14 -7.44
CA ILE A 396 13.29 -1.79 -6.20
C ILE A 396 12.03 -1.02 -6.56
N THR A 397 10.92 -1.37 -5.92
CA THR A 397 9.59 -0.83 -6.24
C THR A 397 8.91 -0.33 -4.99
N HIS A 398 8.25 0.81 -5.11
CA HIS A 398 7.41 1.34 -4.06
C HIS A 398 6.09 1.85 -4.62
N VAL A 399 5.01 1.64 -3.87
CA VAL A 399 3.67 2.11 -4.23
C VAL A 399 3.09 3.02 -3.16
N SER A 400 2.62 4.19 -3.58
CA SER A 400 1.91 5.14 -2.72
C SER A 400 0.66 5.63 -3.47
N GLY A 401 -0.52 5.21 -2.98
CA GLY A 401 -1.79 5.49 -3.65
C GLY A 401 -1.82 4.95 -5.09
N ASN A 402 -1.84 5.88 -6.05
CA ASN A 402 -1.93 5.59 -7.49
C ASN A 402 -0.59 5.76 -8.21
N ARG A 403 0.49 5.91 -7.45
CA ARG A 403 1.83 6.15 -7.96
C ARG A 403 2.72 4.98 -7.67
N VAL A 404 3.55 4.62 -8.64
CA VAL A 404 4.58 3.59 -8.53
C VAL A 404 5.92 4.21 -8.86
N LEU A 405 6.87 4.09 -7.94
CA LEU A 405 8.27 4.43 -8.15
C LEU A 405 9.06 3.14 -8.37
N LEU A 406 9.77 3.08 -9.49
CA LEU A 406 10.67 2.01 -9.86
C LEU A 406 12.09 2.53 -9.91
N ALA A 407 13.02 1.83 -9.28
CA ALA A 407 14.44 2.01 -9.48
C ALA A 407 14.98 0.85 -10.32
N ASP A 408 15.09 1.08 -11.63
CA ASP A 408 15.57 0.06 -12.55
C ASP A 408 17.10 0.01 -12.49
N LYS A 409 17.64 -1.17 -12.12
CA LYS A 409 19.08 -1.39 -12.16
C LYS A 409 19.57 -1.50 -13.59
N MET A 410 20.57 -0.69 -13.92
CA MET A 410 21.20 -0.60 -15.23
C MET A 410 22.67 -0.99 -15.11
N MET A 411 23.16 -1.73 -16.10
CA MET A 411 24.57 -2.09 -16.22
C MET A 411 25.22 -1.16 -17.25
N SER A 412 26.28 -0.47 -16.85
CA SER A 412 27.28 0.11 -17.74
C SER A 412 28.50 -0.80 -17.76
N GLU A 413 29.34 -0.73 -18.81
CA GLU A 413 30.60 -1.50 -18.93
C GLU A 413 31.47 -1.52 -17.67
N ARG A 414 31.36 -0.52 -16.79
CA ARG A 414 32.22 -0.37 -15.61
C ARG A 414 31.48 -0.23 -14.28
N HIS A 415 30.19 0.09 -14.28
CA HIS A 415 29.47 0.42 -13.05
C HIS A 415 27.99 0.04 -13.12
N GLU A 416 27.48 -0.40 -11.98
CA GLU A 416 26.04 -0.54 -11.74
C GLU A 416 25.47 0.83 -11.34
N TYR A 417 24.30 1.16 -11.87
CA TYR A 417 23.58 2.36 -11.46
C TYR A 417 22.08 2.15 -11.58
N TYR A 418 21.29 2.96 -10.89
CA TYR A 418 19.83 2.90 -10.95
C TYR A 418 19.29 4.11 -11.72
N LYS A 419 18.22 3.88 -12.48
CA LYS A 419 17.37 4.93 -13.06
C LYS A 419 16.01 4.91 -12.38
N LEU A 420 15.56 6.08 -11.93
CA LEU A 420 14.23 6.23 -11.37
C LEU A 420 13.20 6.41 -12.47
N ARG A 421 12.08 5.73 -12.31
CA ARG A 421 10.93 5.78 -13.20
C ARG A 421 9.66 5.87 -12.35
N MET A 422 8.82 6.84 -12.66
CA MET A 422 7.61 7.14 -11.91
C MET A 422 6.40 6.90 -12.83
N MET A 423 5.47 6.05 -12.39
CA MET A 423 4.24 5.72 -13.13
C MET A 423 3.00 6.19 -12.38
N ASP A 424 2.31 7.22 -12.88
CA ASP A 424 1.10 7.79 -12.27
C ASP A 424 -0.15 7.19 -12.96
N PHE A 425 -0.91 6.41 -12.21
CA PHE A 425 -2.13 5.72 -12.67
C PHE A 425 -3.40 6.54 -12.42
N SER A 426 -3.29 7.80 -11.99
CA SER A 426 -4.47 8.65 -11.83
C SER A 426 -5.17 8.90 -13.17
N PRO A 427 -6.51 8.79 -13.24
CA PRO A 427 -7.28 9.10 -14.45
C PRO A 427 -7.01 10.51 -14.98
N LEU A 428 -6.81 11.48 -14.08
CA LEU A 428 -6.49 12.85 -14.44
C LEU A 428 -5.13 12.95 -15.14
N ALA A 429 -4.09 12.27 -14.66
CA ALA A 429 -2.80 12.26 -15.34
C ALA A 429 -2.93 11.66 -16.76
N VAL A 430 -3.62 10.52 -16.88
CA VAL A 430 -3.78 9.79 -18.16
C VAL A 430 -4.58 10.59 -19.21
N THR A 431 -5.53 11.42 -18.76
CA THR A 431 -6.37 12.26 -19.63
C THR A 431 -5.73 13.60 -19.95
N ASN A 432 -5.07 14.24 -18.98
CA ASN A 432 -4.56 15.60 -19.09
C ASN A 432 -3.13 15.62 -19.68
N ARG A 433 -3.04 15.49 -21.00
CA ARG A 433 -1.79 15.43 -21.79
C ARG A 433 -1.00 16.75 -21.85
N ARG A 434 -0.74 17.44 -20.74
CA ARG A 434 -0.01 18.72 -20.74
C ARG A 434 1.49 18.60 -21.14
N GLY A 435 1.88 17.56 -21.87
CA GLY A 435 3.23 17.35 -22.39
C GLY A 435 4.24 16.84 -21.36
N LEU A 436 3.80 16.54 -20.14
CA LEU A 436 4.67 16.07 -19.06
C LEU A 436 4.50 14.55 -18.93
N GLY A 437 5.43 13.80 -19.51
CA GLY A 437 5.46 12.34 -19.49
C GLY A 437 4.84 11.66 -20.71
N ARG A 438 5.07 10.35 -20.82
CA ARG A 438 4.53 9.47 -21.86
C ARG A 438 3.29 8.79 -21.34
N VAL A 439 2.15 9.00 -21.99
CA VAL A 439 0.93 8.24 -21.66
C VAL A 439 1.03 6.85 -22.28
N VAL A 440 0.94 5.82 -21.46
CA VAL A 440 0.92 4.42 -21.86
C VAL A 440 -0.51 3.91 -21.76
N LYS A 441 -1.14 3.65 -22.92
CA LYS A 441 -2.51 3.11 -23.02
C LYS A 441 -2.56 1.78 -23.75
N GLU A 442 -1.51 1.48 -24.49
CA GLU A 442 -1.33 0.23 -25.22
C GLU A 442 -1.42 -0.97 -24.28
N ARG A 443 -1.96 -2.06 -24.80
CA ARG A 443 -1.91 -3.35 -24.13
C ARG A 443 -0.48 -3.85 -24.10
N SER A 444 -0.08 -4.45 -23.00
CA SER A 444 1.20 -5.15 -22.86
C SER A 444 0.94 -6.64 -22.84
N THR A 445 1.61 -7.37 -23.72
CA THR A 445 1.67 -8.84 -23.68
C THR A 445 2.97 -9.20 -22.99
N VAL A 446 2.87 -9.90 -21.85
CA VAL A 446 4.03 -10.31 -21.07
C VAL A 446 4.04 -11.83 -20.97
N THR A 447 5.21 -12.43 -21.09
CA THR A 447 5.40 -13.86 -20.87
C THR A 447 5.59 -14.09 -19.37
N VAL A 448 4.77 -14.96 -18.78
CA VAL A 448 4.79 -15.28 -17.36
C VAL A 448 5.00 -16.78 -17.15
N ALA A 449 5.70 -17.14 -16.08
CA ALA A 449 5.91 -18.52 -15.69
C ALA A 449 4.67 -19.08 -15.00
N VAL A 450 4.24 -20.26 -15.44
CA VAL A 450 3.09 -20.98 -14.90
C VAL A 450 3.55 -22.33 -14.41
N GLN A 451 3.25 -22.64 -13.15
CA GLN A 451 3.67 -23.89 -12.53
C GLN A 451 2.87 -25.07 -13.10
N ARG A 452 3.58 -26.15 -13.43
CA ARG A 452 3.02 -27.39 -13.98
C ARG A 452 2.49 -28.29 -12.86
N GLY A 453 1.43 -27.82 -12.19
CA GLY A 453 0.75 -28.54 -11.12
C GLY A 453 1.58 -28.69 -9.83
N PRO A 454 0.95 -29.18 -8.75
CA PRO A 454 1.58 -29.26 -7.43
C PRO A 454 2.61 -30.39 -7.28
N ASN A 455 2.57 -31.43 -8.12
CA ASN A 455 3.34 -32.67 -7.91
C ASN A 455 4.70 -32.72 -8.63
N SER A 456 5.15 -31.63 -9.27
CA SER A 456 6.46 -31.58 -9.90
C SER A 456 7.56 -31.40 -8.84
N GLU A 457 8.53 -32.32 -8.80
CA GLU A 457 9.72 -32.22 -7.93
C GLU A 457 10.46 -30.88 -8.13
N TRP A 458 11.06 -30.37 -7.05
CA TRP A 458 11.54 -28.99 -6.94
C TRP A 458 12.73 -28.63 -7.84
N ASP A 459 13.48 -29.61 -8.33
CA ASP A 459 14.76 -29.39 -9.01
C ASP A 459 14.72 -29.46 -10.55
N ASP A 460 13.53 -29.60 -11.14
CA ASP A 460 13.39 -29.69 -12.60
C ASP A 460 12.98 -28.34 -13.22
N GLU A 461 13.85 -27.73 -14.03
CA GLU A 461 13.54 -26.54 -14.85
C GLU A 461 12.31 -26.76 -15.75
N SER A 462 11.92 -28.02 -16.02
CA SER A 462 10.69 -28.38 -16.75
C SER A 462 9.38 -28.13 -15.96
N LYS A 463 9.48 -27.68 -14.70
CA LYS A 463 8.35 -27.37 -13.80
C LYS A 463 7.50 -26.19 -14.25
N TYR A 464 8.08 -25.25 -14.99
CA TYR A 464 7.35 -24.08 -15.46
C TYR A 464 7.10 -24.16 -16.96
N TYR A 465 5.89 -23.81 -17.38
CA TYR A 465 5.61 -23.48 -18.76
C TYR A 465 5.31 -21.99 -18.86
N TYR A 466 5.65 -21.42 -20.00
CA TYR A 466 5.45 -20.01 -20.25
C TYR A 466 4.09 -19.77 -20.90
N SER A 467 3.32 -18.86 -20.32
CA SER A 467 2.08 -18.36 -20.89
C SER A 467 2.21 -16.89 -21.21
N THR A 468 1.53 -16.42 -22.25
CA THR A 468 1.44 -14.99 -22.57
C THR A 468 0.16 -14.42 -21.98
N VAL A 469 0.28 -13.30 -21.27
CA VAL A 469 -0.86 -12.61 -20.65
C VAL A 469 -0.95 -11.18 -21.16
N GLU A 470 -2.17 -10.76 -21.51
CA GLU A 470 -2.46 -9.37 -21.87
C GLU A 470 -2.84 -8.55 -20.65
N THR A 471 -2.32 -7.33 -20.56
CA THR A 471 -2.58 -6.35 -19.48
C THR A 471 -2.73 -4.95 -20.06
N ALA A 472 -3.56 -4.10 -19.47
CA ALA A 472 -4.00 -2.85 -20.10
C ALA A 472 -4.30 -1.69 -19.13
N LEU A 473 -3.85 -1.73 -17.88
CA LEU A 473 -4.09 -0.61 -16.95
C LEU A 473 -3.27 0.64 -17.38
N PRO A 474 -3.92 1.76 -17.78
CA PRO A 474 -3.22 2.91 -18.37
C PRO A 474 -2.55 3.77 -17.30
N TYR A 475 -1.45 4.41 -17.66
CA TYR A 475 -0.70 5.30 -16.76
C TYR A 475 0.06 6.37 -17.54
N VAL A 476 0.59 7.36 -16.81
CA VAL A 476 1.58 8.31 -17.31
C VAL A 476 2.95 7.92 -16.76
N GLU A 477 3.87 7.62 -17.66
CA GLU A 477 5.28 7.44 -17.34
C GLU A 477 5.96 8.79 -17.30
N VAL A 478 6.39 9.19 -16.10
CA VAL A 478 7.28 10.33 -15.89
C VAL A 478 8.68 9.75 -15.75
N LEU A 479 9.51 9.97 -16.79
CA LEU A 479 10.93 9.67 -16.69
C LEU A 479 11.54 10.72 -15.76
N VAL A 480 11.75 10.29 -14.52
CA VAL A 480 12.09 11.16 -13.39
C VAL A 480 13.39 11.90 -13.62
N SER A 481 14.38 11.27 -14.27
CA SER A 481 15.66 11.90 -14.57
C SER A 481 16.56 11.03 -15.44
N ASP A 482 17.53 11.66 -16.11
CA ASP A 482 18.75 11.01 -16.62
C ASP A 482 19.78 10.73 -15.51
N ARG A 483 19.51 11.16 -14.28
CA ARG A 483 20.31 10.92 -13.08
C ARG A 483 20.59 9.43 -12.93
N LYS A 484 21.86 9.10 -12.97
CA LYS A 484 22.38 7.77 -12.65
C LYS A 484 22.70 7.73 -11.17
N ILE A 485 21.91 6.98 -10.41
CA ILE A 485 22.21 6.75 -8.99
C ILE A 485 23.25 5.64 -8.95
N SER A 486 24.52 6.01 -8.82
CA SER A 486 25.62 5.07 -8.64
C SER A 486 25.56 4.44 -7.25
N GLY A 487 25.99 3.19 -7.11
CA GLY A 487 26.09 2.50 -5.82
C GLY A 487 25.10 1.36 -5.68
N LEU A 488 24.98 0.85 -4.47
CA LEU A 488 24.10 -0.26 -4.12
C LEU A 488 22.85 0.32 -3.47
N LEU A 489 21.93 0.85 -4.29
CA LEU A 489 20.61 1.24 -3.81
C LEU A 489 19.97 0.04 -3.11
N HIS A 490 19.60 0.22 -1.86
CA HIS A 490 19.03 -0.82 -1.00
C HIS A 490 17.51 -0.76 -1.04
N ASP A 491 16.94 0.45 -1.00
CA ASP A 491 15.50 0.64 -0.97
C ASP A 491 15.07 2.00 -1.53
N VAL A 492 13.80 2.12 -1.91
CA VAL A 492 13.16 3.38 -2.28
C VAL A 492 11.79 3.48 -1.64
N TRP A 493 11.44 4.67 -1.16
CA TRP A 493 10.10 4.93 -0.62
C TRP A 493 9.50 6.22 -1.18
N MET A 494 8.17 6.25 -1.18
CA MET A 494 7.38 7.46 -1.42
C MET A 494 6.50 7.71 -0.21
N ASP A 495 6.61 8.90 0.39
CA ASP A 495 5.74 9.32 1.48
C ASP A 495 5.31 10.77 1.25
N GLY A 496 4.01 10.98 1.04
CA GLY A 496 3.44 12.30 0.77
C GLY A 496 3.96 12.94 -0.53
N ASP A 497 4.88 13.90 -0.39
CA ASP A 497 5.53 14.67 -1.48
C ASP A 497 7.05 14.48 -1.47
N ARG A 498 7.52 13.33 -0.97
CA ARG A 498 8.94 13.02 -0.88
C ARG A 498 9.24 11.64 -1.44
N ILE A 499 10.40 11.55 -2.07
CA ILE A 499 11.02 10.28 -2.46
C ILE A 499 12.27 10.08 -1.60
N TYR A 500 12.43 8.89 -1.09
CA TYR A 500 13.54 8.49 -0.24
C TYR A 500 14.35 7.42 -0.94
N LEU A 501 15.66 7.58 -1.00
CA LEU A 501 16.59 6.65 -1.62
C LEU A 501 17.60 6.21 -0.57
N LEU A 502 17.60 4.93 -0.20
CA LEU A 502 18.57 4.39 0.75
C LEU A 502 19.73 3.76 0.02
N ASP A 503 20.89 4.39 0.05
CA ASP A 503 22.12 3.86 -0.54
C ASP A 503 22.92 3.05 0.47
N ARG A 504 23.43 1.90 0.02
CA ARG A 504 24.37 1.06 0.76
C ARG A 504 25.79 1.48 0.38
N VAL A 505 26.49 2.10 1.35
CA VAL A 505 27.88 2.49 1.16
C VAL A 505 28.78 1.25 1.03
N VAL A 506 29.57 1.21 -0.06
CA VAL A 506 30.57 0.18 -0.32
C VAL A 506 31.91 0.61 0.29
N GLY A 507 32.31 -0.03 1.39
CA GLY A 507 33.66 0.11 1.96
C GLY A 507 33.69 0.44 3.45
N GLY A 508 34.01 -0.57 4.28
CA GLY A 508 34.60 -0.49 5.64
C GLY A 508 33.85 0.24 6.75
N THR A 509 33.35 1.45 6.53
CA THR A 509 32.64 2.28 7.52
C THR A 509 31.19 2.46 7.07
N PHE A 510 30.34 1.50 7.46
CA PHE A 510 28.96 1.37 7.02
C PHE A 510 28.01 2.38 7.67
N LYS A 511 27.96 3.62 7.20
CA LYS A 511 26.81 4.49 7.51
C LYS A 511 25.85 4.50 6.33
N PRO A 512 24.59 4.04 6.50
CA PRO A 512 23.59 4.17 5.45
C PRO A 512 23.45 5.65 5.07
N LYS A 513 23.24 5.94 3.79
CA LYS A 513 22.97 7.29 3.31
C LYS A 513 21.54 7.33 2.81
N LEU A 514 20.72 8.19 3.39
CA LEU A 514 19.35 8.41 2.96
C LEU A 514 19.28 9.70 2.16
N GLU A 515 18.99 9.62 0.87
CA GLU A 515 18.71 10.81 0.06
C GLU A 515 17.21 11.09 0.05
N VAL A 516 16.85 12.34 0.24
CA VAL A 516 15.46 12.82 0.30
C VAL A 516 15.25 13.81 -0.83
N ILE A 517 14.43 13.45 -1.81
CA ILE A 517 14.00 14.32 -2.90
C ILE A 517 12.65 14.92 -2.51
N ASN A 518 12.59 16.23 -2.36
CA ASN A 518 11.33 16.95 -2.11
C ASN A 518 10.69 17.30 -3.45
N ILE A 519 9.41 16.95 -3.61
CA ILE A 519 8.66 17.20 -4.84
C ILE A 519 7.98 18.56 -4.79
N TYR A 520 7.38 18.90 -3.64
CA TYR A 520 6.60 20.12 -3.43
C TYR A 520 7.12 20.95 -2.26
#